data_AF-A0AAN7DJW2-F1
#
_entry.id   AF-A0AAN7DJW2-F1
#
_cell.length_a   1.000
_cell.length_b   1.000
_cell.length_c   1.000
_cell.angle_alpha   90.00
_cell.angle_beta   90.00
_cell.angle_gamma   90.00
#
_symmetry.space_group_name_H-M   'P 1'
#
loop_
_entity.id
_entity.type
_entity.pdbx_description
1 polymer ?
#
loop_
_entity_poly.entity_id
_entity_poly.type
_entity_poly.pdbx_seq_one_letter_code
_entity_poly.pdbx_strand_id
1 'polypeptide(L)'
;MKDLNDKLTVERNAGKPSVIGLDTEWNVNDDPHYDQVDVIQIAHGNTVDVLHIDRSWLALPKELVDMLVNADITKVGRSIGVDFSRLNNRFGIECKTKLELGSFCSARQLISTGTMSLPDISLFILGAPLDKGPQRSAWNMADLSPDLNYVAIDARASLAIYSVAVNHLPVGNRVLPTCPVGSFVDVMPPQNSQAVAYGEIVVDGSTATVRITKVYVPGYLANGIALQTYGKPPFELRVPAAHLITAASPSEASSISSANPTATSDPVIATPVSNPNAIMESEIQSKMQEIFGDAIDRVDKAGFTSGYRQFAWYNADSKIAFTRVVKDIFYLMDMIKPHKRHTLYKQFTRKFSESLFTIDETDKEKVIAAFGQKRLKDPSFTHTWDSKMKYDRALLWRRVRRKVSAPEVLLPLLKSLFLSYGPLKCAKSGRALFDKKSWDQAAAVLRTVQLGHVSDPPDVQLYIKTGKLDDLKLTLYRCICGTSSLEGGVHQNLIRKFGSFGAGPELANAMLTEYRLRHNLGVGLKNRHSVIYKSHYDPWLVQHIDLLRQKWDSGLTQETSLCL
;
A
#
# COMPACT_ATOMS: atom_id res chain seq x y z
N MET A 1 -21.25 24.95 24.35
CA MET A 1 -20.37 25.97 23.72
C MET A 1 -19.83 27.02 24.68
N LYS A 2 -20.65 27.85 25.34
CA LYS A 2 -20.14 28.86 26.30
C LYS A 2 -19.30 28.25 27.43
N ASP A 3 -19.83 27.21 28.07
CA ASP A 3 -19.14 26.43 29.10
C ASP A 3 -17.79 25.84 28.61
N LEU A 4 -17.72 25.35 27.38
CA LEU A 4 -16.49 24.83 26.78
C LEU A 4 -15.44 25.94 26.56
N ASN A 5 -15.86 27.10 26.05
CA ASN A 5 -14.97 28.25 25.90
C ASN A 5 -14.43 28.74 27.25
N ASP A 6 -15.26 28.75 28.28
CA ASP A 6 -14.86 29.13 29.64
C ASP A 6 -13.80 28.14 30.18
N LYS A 7 -14.02 26.82 30.00
CA LYS A 7 -13.04 25.77 30.36
C LYS A 7 -11.71 25.93 29.63
N LEU A 8 -11.73 26.13 28.31
CA LEU A 8 -10.53 26.31 27.50
C LEU A 8 -9.76 27.59 27.88
N THR A 9 -10.47 28.64 28.28
CA THR A 9 -9.88 29.90 28.77
C THR A 9 -9.17 29.67 30.11
N VAL A 10 -9.79 28.95 31.05
CA VAL A 10 -9.16 28.59 32.32
C VAL A 10 -7.91 27.74 32.11
N GLU A 11 -7.96 26.74 31.23
CA GLU A 11 -6.81 25.90 30.89
C GLU A 11 -5.65 26.71 30.29
N ARG A 12 -5.97 27.67 29.42
CA ARG A 12 -5.00 28.58 28.83
C ARG A 12 -4.34 29.48 29.87
N ASN A 13 -5.12 30.04 30.79
CA ASN A 13 -4.61 30.85 31.90
C ASN A 13 -3.72 30.03 32.83
N ALA A 14 -3.92 28.71 32.89
CA ALA A 14 -3.06 27.76 33.58
C ALA A 14 -1.85 27.27 32.75
N GLY A 15 -1.61 27.86 31.57
CA GLY A 15 -0.48 27.52 30.70
C GLY A 15 -0.63 26.21 29.92
N LYS A 16 -1.83 25.61 29.90
CA LYS A 16 -2.10 24.39 29.13
C LYS A 16 -2.49 24.73 27.69
N PRO A 17 -2.11 23.89 26.70
CA PRO A 17 -2.55 24.09 25.33
C PRO A 17 -4.07 23.88 25.22
N SER A 18 -4.77 24.86 24.64
CA SER A 18 -6.21 24.74 24.35
C SER A 18 -6.42 23.86 23.12
N VAL A 19 -6.89 22.63 23.31
CA VAL A 19 -7.05 21.64 22.23
C VAL A 19 -8.41 20.95 22.33
N ILE A 20 -9.06 20.77 21.18
CA ILE A 20 -10.30 20.00 21.04
C ILE A 20 -10.18 18.93 19.96
N GLY A 21 -10.84 17.80 20.16
CA GLY A 21 -11.07 16.81 19.10
C GLY A 21 -12.26 17.24 18.25
N LEU A 22 -12.17 17.13 16.94
CA LEU A 22 -13.25 17.50 16.02
C LEU A 22 -13.35 16.50 14.88
N ASP A 23 -14.59 16.18 14.54
CA ASP A 23 -14.95 15.36 13.38
C ASP A 23 -16.35 15.77 12.88
N THR A 24 -16.64 15.49 11.62
CA THR A 24 -17.95 15.81 11.03
C THR A 24 -18.52 14.64 10.25
N GLU A 25 -19.85 14.53 10.25
CA GLU A 25 -20.56 13.52 9.45
C GLU A 25 -21.50 14.18 8.45
N TRP A 26 -21.63 13.56 7.29
CA TRP A 26 -22.46 14.02 6.19
C TRP A 26 -23.00 12.83 5.40
N ASN A 27 -24.17 13.01 4.79
CA ASN A 27 -24.73 11.99 3.90
C ASN A 27 -23.95 11.91 2.58
N VAL A 28 -23.50 10.72 2.21
CA VAL A 28 -22.79 10.48 0.94
C VAL A 28 -23.83 10.24 -0.16
N ASN A 29 -24.12 11.27 -0.96
CA ASN A 29 -24.97 11.20 -2.15
C ASN A 29 -24.26 11.81 -3.38
N ASP A 30 -24.67 11.40 -4.59
CA ASP A 30 -24.07 11.82 -5.87
C ASP A 30 -24.38 13.30 -6.26
N ASP A 31 -25.27 13.99 -5.54
CA ASP A 31 -25.58 15.40 -5.79
C ASP A 31 -24.76 16.32 -4.86
N PRO A 32 -23.92 17.23 -5.41
CA PRO A 32 -23.11 18.17 -4.64
C PRO A 32 -23.90 19.04 -3.65
N HIS A 33 -25.21 19.26 -3.88
CA HIS A 33 -26.07 19.99 -2.93
C HIS A 33 -26.32 19.22 -1.63
N TYR A 34 -26.12 17.90 -1.62
CA TYR A 34 -26.34 17.01 -0.48
C TYR A 34 -25.05 16.66 0.27
N ASP A 35 -23.91 17.18 -0.19
CA ASP A 35 -22.59 17.00 0.41
C ASP A 35 -22.36 17.98 1.59
N GLN A 36 -23.41 18.15 2.39
CA GLN A 36 -23.51 19.10 3.49
C GLN A 36 -23.22 18.43 4.83
N VAL A 37 -22.50 19.13 5.71
CA VAL A 37 -22.26 18.65 7.08
C VAL A 37 -23.59 18.55 7.83
N ASP A 38 -23.95 17.35 8.26
CA ASP A 38 -25.19 17.07 9.00
C ASP A 38 -24.93 16.96 10.51
N VAL A 39 -23.70 16.59 10.93
CA VAL A 39 -23.31 16.50 12.34
C VAL A 39 -21.91 17.08 12.55
N ILE A 40 -21.72 17.83 13.64
CA ILE A 40 -20.40 18.21 14.17
C ILE A 40 -20.20 17.54 15.53
N GLN A 41 -19.04 16.91 15.71
CA GLN A 41 -18.62 16.31 16.96
C GLN A 41 -17.48 17.13 17.56
N ILE A 42 -17.55 17.48 18.85
CA ILE A 42 -16.51 18.24 19.55
C ILE A 42 -16.17 17.54 20.86
N ALA A 43 -14.94 17.05 20.98
CA ALA A 43 -14.44 16.42 22.20
C ALA A 43 -13.56 17.39 23.01
N HIS A 44 -13.77 17.43 24.32
CA HIS A 44 -12.93 18.12 25.31
C HIS A 44 -12.94 17.36 26.62
N GLY A 45 -11.79 17.24 27.30
CA GLY A 45 -11.70 16.58 28.61
C GLY A 45 -12.24 15.14 28.58
N ASN A 46 -13.38 14.87 29.24
CA ASN A 46 -14.12 13.61 29.24
C ASN A 46 -15.50 13.68 28.56
N THR A 47 -15.78 14.77 27.86
CA THR A 47 -17.07 15.07 27.25
C THR A 47 -16.97 15.16 25.73
N VAL A 48 -18.06 14.79 25.05
CA VAL A 48 -18.23 14.98 23.61
C VAL A 48 -19.56 15.66 23.38
N ASP A 49 -19.52 16.85 22.80
CA ASP A 49 -20.69 17.57 22.33
C ASP A 49 -20.99 17.11 20.89
N VAL A 50 -22.21 16.62 20.65
CA VAL A 50 -22.69 16.23 19.32
C VAL A 50 -23.76 17.23 18.90
N LEU A 51 -23.50 17.96 17.82
CA LEU A 51 -24.41 18.96 17.27
C LEU A 51 -24.99 18.46 15.95
N HIS A 52 -26.30 18.26 15.91
CA HIS A 52 -27.00 18.04 14.65
C HIS A 52 -27.24 19.38 13.98
N ILE A 53 -26.94 19.43 12.70
CA ILE A 53 -27.13 20.61 11.88
C ILE A 53 -28.34 20.38 11.00
N ASP A 54 -29.40 21.11 11.30
CA ASP A 54 -30.55 21.13 10.41
C ASP A 54 -30.15 21.73 9.05
N ARG A 55 -30.63 21.13 7.96
CA ARG A 55 -30.30 21.57 6.60
C ARG A 55 -30.83 22.97 6.27
N SER A 56 -31.84 23.45 6.99
CA SER A 56 -32.34 24.82 6.89
C SER A 56 -31.40 25.86 7.50
N TRP A 57 -30.39 25.45 8.28
CA TRP A 57 -29.44 26.39 8.87
C TRP A 57 -28.54 26.99 7.79
N LEU A 58 -28.66 28.30 7.61
CA LEU A 58 -27.80 29.12 6.75
C LEU A 58 -26.51 29.59 7.44
N ALA A 59 -26.50 29.55 8.78
CA ALA A 59 -25.35 29.90 9.60
C ALA A 59 -25.33 29.03 10.86
N LEU A 60 -24.13 28.78 11.39
CA LEU A 60 -23.96 28.17 12.70
C LEU A 60 -24.10 29.22 13.81
N PRO A 61 -24.44 28.82 15.05
CA PRO A 61 -24.43 29.71 16.21
C PRO A 61 -23.09 30.45 16.33
N LYS A 62 -23.14 31.75 16.61
CA LYS A 62 -21.95 32.62 16.64
C LYS A 62 -20.87 32.09 17.56
N GLU A 63 -21.24 31.57 18.73
CA GLU A 63 -20.31 31.02 19.72
C GLU A 63 -19.54 29.81 19.20
N LEU A 64 -20.17 28.99 18.36
CA LEU A 64 -19.53 27.86 17.71
C LEU A 64 -18.58 28.33 16.61
N VAL A 65 -19.01 29.28 15.78
CA VAL A 65 -18.15 29.87 14.74
C VAL A 65 -16.90 30.48 15.37
N ASP A 66 -17.07 31.32 16.39
CA ASP A 66 -15.99 31.98 17.12
C ASP A 66 -14.97 30.95 17.65
N MET A 67 -15.43 29.82 18.20
CA MET A 67 -14.56 28.74 18.67
C MET A 67 -13.81 28.06 17.52
N LEU A 68 -14.49 27.74 16.42
CA LEU A 68 -13.89 27.05 15.27
C LEU A 68 -12.81 27.89 14.58
N VAL A 69 -13.00 29.22 14.47
CA VAL A 69 -12.03 30.13 13.85
C VAL A 69 -10.94 30.62 14.80
N ASN A 70 -11.10 30.45 16.12
CA ASN A 70 -10.12 30.88 17.10
C ASN A 70 -8.76 30.19 16.88
N ALA A 71 -7.72 30.98 16.60
CA ALA A 71 -6.38 30.48 16.34
C ALA A 71 -5.74 29.88 17.60
N ASP A 72 -6.13 30.33 18.79
CA ASP A 72 -5.57 29.83 20.05
C ASP A 72 -6.10 28.44 20.43
N ILE A 73 -7.18 27.98 19.79
CA ILE A 73 -7.74 26.65 20.01
C ILE A 73 -7.28 25.76 18.86
N THR A 74 -6.52 24.71 19.16
CA THR A 74 -6.12 23.73 18.14
C THR A 74 -7.23 22.71 17.93
N LYS A 75 -7.65 22.51 16.69
CA LYS A 75 -8.64 21.49 16.31
C LYS A 75 -7.92 20.27 15.78
N VAL A 76 -8.11 19.13 16.42
CA VAL A 76 -7.44 17.86 16.09
C VAL A 76 -8.44 16.85 15.55
N GLY A 77 -8.11 16.22 14.43
CA GLY A 77 -8.97 15.23 13.79
C GLY A 77 -8.23 14.42 12.74
N ARG A 78 -8.84 13.33 12.28
CA ARG A 78 -8.33 12.54 11.15
C ARG A 78 -8.96 13.04 9.86
N SER A 79 -8.13 13.39 8.89
CA SER A 79 -8.58 14.04 7.64
C SER A 79 -9.29 15.37 7.90
N ILE A 80 -8.95 16.08 8.98
CA ILE A 80 -9.65 17.29 9.46
C ILE A 80 -9.71 18.42 8.41
N GLY A 81 -8.79 18.39 7.44
CA GLY A 81 -8.82 19.30 6.30
C GLY A 81 -10.06 19.14 5.43
N VAL A 82 -10.60 17.93 5.31
CA VAL A 82 -11.84 17.63 4.58
C VAL A 82 -13.02 18.23 5.33
N ASP A 83 -13.12 18.00 6.63
CA ASP A 83 -14.20 18.55 7.48
C ASP A 83 -14.30 20.07 7.35
N PHE A 84 -13.17 20.76 7.51
CA PHE A 84 -13.15 22.22 7.36
C PHE A 84 -13.37 22.70 5.92
N SER A 85 -13.03 21.91 4.91
CA SER A 85 -13.41 22.22 3.52
C SER A 85 -14.93 22.25 3.38
N ARG A 86 -15.64 21.29 3.99
CA ARG A 86 -17.10 21.23 3.97
C ARG A 86 -17.75 22.36 4.76
N LEU A 87 -17.24 22.62 5.97
CA LEU A 87 -17.70 23.73 6.80
C LEU A 87 -17.49 25.08 6.12
N ASN A 88 -16.37 25.25 5.40
CA ASN A 88 -16.13 26.45 4.61
C ASN A 88 -17.12 26.57 3.44
N ASN A 89 -17.34 25.49 2.69
CA ASN A 89 -18.26 25.50 1.56
C ASN A 89 -19.71 25.82 1.97
N ARG A 90 -20.15 25.35 3.14
CA ARG A 90 -21.53 25.56 3.62
C ARG A 90 -21.70 26.85 4.42
N PHE A 91 -20.76 27.19 5.29
CA PHE A 91 -20.92 28.25 6.29
C PHE A 91 -19.85 29.35 6.22
N GLY A 92 -18.89 29.27 5.29
CA GLY A 92 -17.80 30.24 5.18
C GLY A 92 -16.80 30.19 6.35
N ILE A 93 -16.70 29.05 7.04
CA ILE A 93 -15.84 28.89 8.22
C ILE A 93 -14.42 28.50 7.79
N GLU A 94 -13.49 29.44 7.92
CA GLU A 94 -12.07 29.20 7.67
C GLU A 94 -11.30 28.96 8.99
N CYS A 95 -10.81 27.74 9.17
CA CYS A 95 -10.01 27.37 10.34
C CYS A 95 -8.50 27.45 10.03
N LYS A 96 -7.79 28.28 10.80
CA LYS A 96 -6.34 28.49 10.67
C LYS A 96 -5.50 27.46 11.41
N THR A 97 -6.03 26.88 12.49
CA THR A 97 -5.30 26.01 13.42
C THR A 97 -5.92 24.63 13.51
N LYS A 98 -5.70 23.86 12.44
CA LYS A 98 -6.08 22.46 12.31
C LYS A 98 -4.85 21.55 12.36
N LEU A 99 -4.94 20.44 13.08
CA LEU A 99 -3.87 19.47 13.26
C LEU A 99 -4.32 18.14 12.68
N GLU A 100 -3.67 17.72 11.59
CA GLU A 100 -3.91 16.42 10.96
C GLU A 100 -3.23 15.32 11.77
N LEU A 101 -4.04 14.48 12.40
CA LEU A 101 -3.59 13.48 13.35
C LEU A 101 -2.62 12.46 12.73
N GLY A 102 -2.88 12.03 11.49
CA GLY A 102 -2.03 11.07 10.79
C GLY A 102 -0.61 11.59 10.59
N SER A 103 -0.46 12.78 10.02
CA SER A 103 0.85 13.42 9.84
C SER A 103 1.53 13.73 11.17
N PHE A 104 0.77 14.17 12.17
CA PHE A 104 1.28 14.49 13.51
C PHE A 104 1.91 13.28 14.21
N CYS A 105 1.25 12.12 14.14
CA CYS A 105 1.72 10.87 14.73
C CYS A 105 2.87 10.25 13.93
N SER A 106 2.81 10.30 12.60
CA SER A 106 3.85 9.76 11.72
C SER A 106 5.17 10.54 11.84
N ALA A 107 5.11 11.86 11.98
CA ALA A 107 6.29 12.69 12.24
C ALA A 107 7.00 12.32 13.56
N ARG A 108 6.29 11.67 14.49
CA ARG A 108 6.80 11.19 15.78
C ARG A 108 7.14 9.71 15.77
N GLN A 109 7.07 9.06 14.61
CA GLN A 109 7.28 7.61 14.43
C GLN A 109 6.38 6.72 15.30
N LEU A 110 5.25 7.25 15.80
CA LEU A 110 4.25 6.47 16.55
C LEU A 110 3.44 5.55 15.63
N ILE A 111 3.39 5.89 14.35
CA ILE A 111 2.72 5.12 13.29
C ILE A 111 3.59 5.11 12.03
N SER A 112 3.43 4.08 11.19
CA SER A 112 4.27 3.86 10.01
C SER A 112 3.99 4.82 8.85
N THR A 113 2.76 5.31 8.72
CA THR A 113 2.37 6.27 7.68
C THR A 113 1.24 7.18 8.16
N GLY A 114 1.29 8.46 7.76
CA GLY A 114 0.23 9.42 8.06
C GLY A 114 -1.11 9.14 7.35
N THR A 115 -1.15 8.16 6.44
CA THR A 115 -2.39 7.77 5.74
C THR A 115 -3.23 6.74 6.49
N MET A 116 -2.78 6.25 7.65
CA MET A 116 -3.49 5.22 8.42
C MET A 116 -4.90 5.66 8.84
N SER A 117 -5.80 4.68 9.01
CA SER A 117 -7.16 4.93 9.46
C SER A 117 -7.20 5.30 10.95
N LEU A 118 -8.22 6.02 11.39
CA LEU A 118 -8.37 6.36 12.81
C LEU A 118 -8.43 5.12 13.73
N PRO A 119 -9.14 4.02 13.37
CA PRO A 119 -9.07 2.76 14.13
C PRO A 119 -7.65 2.19 14.25
N ASP A 120 -6.87 2.22 13.17
CA ASP A 120 -5.49 1.70 13.21
C ASP A 120 -4.61 2.61 14.08
N ILE A 121 -4.69 3.93 13.92
CA ILE A 121 -3.93 4.87 14.74
C ILE A 121 -4.26 4.67 16.23
N SER A 122 -5.54 4.48 16.57
CA SER A 122 -5.96 4.13 17.93
C SER A 122 -5.35 2.82 18.41
N LEU A 123 -5.32 1.78 17.59
CA LEU A 123 -4.69 0.51 17.94
C LEU A 123 -3.20 0.68 18.28
N PHE A 124 -2.46 1.43 17.45
CA PHE A 124 -1.03 1.64 17.67
C PHE A 124 -0.71 2.53 18.87
N ILE A 125 -1.52 3.56 19.14
CA ILE A 125 -1.20 4.57 20.16
C ILE A 125 -1.90 4.31 21.49
N LEU A 126 -3.17 3.90 21.45
CA LEU A 126 -4.00 3.64 22.64
C LEU A 126 -4.04 2.15 23.00
N GLY A 127 -3.50 1.27 22.17
CA GLY A 127 -3.46 -0.18 22.41
C GLY A 127 -4.78 -0.92 22.13
N ALA A 128 -5.79 -0.23 21.60
CA ALA A 128 -7.09 -0.81 21.27
C ALA A 128 -7.64 -0.22 19.96
N PRO A 129 -8.18 -1.06 19.05
CA PRO A 129 -8.85 -0.56 17.86
C PRO A 129 -10.20 0.06 18.25
N LEU A 130 -10.65 1.04 17.47
CA LEU A 130 -11.99 1.60 17.66
C LEU A 130 -13.03 0.62 17.11
N ASP A 131 -13.92 0.12 17.95
CA ASP A 131 -15.11 -0.60 17.50
C ASP A 131 -16.18 0.40 17.08
N LYS A 132 -16.25 0.59 15.76
CA LYS A 132 -17.11 1.59 15.12
C LYS A 132 -18.42 0.98 14.60
N GLY A 133 -18.57 -0.34 14.57
CA GLY A 133 -19.67 -0.95 13.81
C GLY A 133 -19.69 -0.52 12.32
N PRO A 134 -20.79 -0.74 11.59
CA PRO A 134 -20.90 -0.35 10.19
C PRO A 134 -21.08 1.18 10.04
N GLN A 135 -20.33 1.78 9.11
CA GLN A 135 -20.50 3.18 8.73
C GLN A 135 -21.93 3.43 8.24
N ARG A 136 -22.58 4.46 8.78
CA ARG A 136 -23.94 4.84 8.41
C ARG A 136 -23.95 6.00 7.43
N SER A 137 -24.99 6.06 6.61
CA SER A 137 -25.15 7.01 5.51
C SER A 137 -26.42 7.84 5.63
N ALA A 138 -27.03 7.90 6.83
CA ALA A 138 -28.28 8.58 7.12
C ALA A 138 -28.14 9.45 8.38
N TRP A 139 -27.40 10.55 8.24
CA TRP A 139 -27.04 11.50 9.31
C TRP A 139 -28.03 12.65 9.49
N ASN A 140 -29.05 12.74 8.63
CA ASN A 140 -30.11 13.76 8.68
C ASN A 140 -31.35 13.29 9.46
N MET A 141 -31.22 12.24 10.29
CA MET A 141 -32.33 11.67 11.06
C MET A 141 -32.64 12.55 12.29
N ALA A 142 -33.92 12.65 12.64
CA ALA A 142 -34.37 13.48 13.77
C ALA A 142 -33.94 12.94 15.15
N ASP A 143 -33.63 11.64 15.25
CA ASP A 143 -33.21 10.98 16.48
C ASP A 143 -31.90 10.20 16.26
N LEU A 144 -30.80 10.63 16.89
CA LEU A 144 -29.52 9.90 16.93
C LEU A 144 -29.30 9.17 18.26
N SER A 145 -30.30 9.10 19.15
CA SER A 145 -30.18 8.45 20.46
C SER A 145 -29.66 7.00 20.42
N PRO A 146 -30.02 6.16 19.42
CA PRO A 146 -29.46 4.81 19.28
C PRO A 146 -27.95 4.79 18.91
N ASP A 147 -27.43 5.91 18.41
CA ASP A 147 -26.14 5.98 17.71
C ASP A 147 -25.15 6.95 18.37
N LEU A 148 -25.48 7.56 19.52
CA LEU A 148 -24.63 8.54 20.22
C LEU A 148 -23.21 8.03 20.51
N ASN A 149 -23.08 6.75 20.86
CA ASN A 149 -21.77 6.14 21.11
C ASN A 149 -20.91 6.05 19.84
N TYR A 150 -21.55 5.77 18.70
CA TYR A 150 -20.87 5.73 17.40
C TYR A 150 -20.48 7.13 16.96
N VAL A 151 -21.40 8.10 17.08
CA VAL A 151 -21.17 9.50 16.69
C VAL A 151 -20.11 10.17 17.55
N ALA A 152 -19.95 9.80 18.82
CA ALA A 152 -19.00 10.50 19.69
C ALA A 152 -17.55 9.99 19.56
N ILE A 153 -17.34 8.81 18.96
CA ILE A 153 -16.08 8.08 19.09
C ILE A 153 -14.93 8.71 18.30
N ASP A 154 -15.21 9.38 17.17
CA ASP A 154 -14.18 9.85 16.25
C ASP A 154 -13.50 11.13 16.75
N ALA A 155 -14.28 12.13 17.17
CA ALA A 155 -13.74 13.29 17.87
C ALA A 155 -13.04 12.89 19.18
N ARG A 156 -13.61 11.93 19.94
CA ARG A 156 -13.04 11.47 21.20
C ARG A 156 -11.69 10.79 21.02
N ALA A 157 -11.62 9.84 20.10
CA ALA A 157 -10.39 9.11 19.80
C ALA A 157 -9.30 10.05 19.30
N SER A 158 -9.66 11.02 18.45
CA SER A 158 -8.71 12.03 17.95
C SER A 158 -8.04 12.82 19.08
N LEU A 159 -8.82 13.25 20.08
CA LEU A 159 -8.28 13.96 21.25
C LEU A 159 -7.43 13.06 22.14
N ALA A 160 -7.87 11.81 22.36
CA ALA A 160 -7.14 10.84 23.18
C ALA A 160 -5.77 10.49 22.57
N ILE A 161 -5.73 10.23 21.27
CA ILE A 161 -4.50 9.96 20.52
C ILE A 161 -3.55 11.16 20.61
N TYR A 162 -4.06 12.38 20.40
CA TYR A 162 -3.24 13.58 20.54
C TYR A 162 -2.63 13.72 21.94
N SER A 163 -3.41 13.46 22.99
CA SER A 163 -2.98 13.59 24.38
C SER A 163 -1.82 12.65 24.73
N VAL A 164 -1.72 11.50 24.05
CA VAL A 164 -0.55 10.62 24.13
C VAL A 164 0.56 11.14 23.24
N ALA A 165 0.27 11.35 21.95
CA ALA A 165 1.26 11.67 20.93
C ALA A 165 2.02 12.99 21.17
N VAL A 166 1.38 13.99 21.81
CA VAL A 166 2.00 15.29 22.10
C VAL A 166 3.23 15.16 23.01
N ASN A 167 3.29 14.11 23.83
CA ASN A 167 4.41 13.86 24.74
C ASN A 167 5.63 13.26 24.02
N HIS A 168 5.51 12.90 22.74
CA HIS A 168 6.62 12.40 21.92
C HIS A 168 7.14 13.51 21.01
N LEU A 169 8.46 13.63 20.92
CA LEU A 169 9.10 14.58 20.02
C LEU A 169 9.05 14.06 18.57
N PRO A 170 8.83 14.93 17.57
CA PRO A 170 8.98 14.54 16.17
C PRO A 170 10.40 14.06 15.93
N VAL A 171 10.59 12.95 15.19
CA VAL A 171 11.90 12.36 14.90
C VAL A 171 12.51 13.00 13.64
N GLY A 172 13.83 13.18 13.63
CA GLY A 172 14.58 13.74 12.50
C GLY A 172 14.59 15.26 12.44
N ASN A 173 14.03 15.95 13.43
CA ASN A 173 14.04 17.40 13.52
C ASN A 173 15.28 17.90 14.26
N ARG A 174 15.80 19.06 13.86
CA ARG A 174 16.92 19.71 14.57
C ARG A 174 16.52 20.01 16.01
N VAL A 175 17.42 19.66 16.92
CA VAL A 175 17.23 19.88 18.35
C VAL A 175 17.34 21.38 18.64
N LEU A 176 16.36 21.92 19.37
CA LEU A 176 16.43 23.27 19.91
C LEU A 176 17.24 23.29 21.22
N PRO A 177 17.88 24.41 21.58
CA PRO A 177 18.62 24.52 22.85
C PRO A 177 17.81 24.21 24.10
N THR A 178 16.48 24.34 24.02
CA THR A 178 15.50 24.07 25.09
C THR A 178 14.94 22.64 25.05
N CYS A 179 15.59 21.73 24.33
CA CYS A 179 15.14 20.34 24.25
C CYS A 179 15.27 19.66 25.63
N PRO A 180 14.22 18.98 26.14
CA PRO A 180 14.26 18.40 27.47
C PRO A 180 15.40 17.40 27.67
N VAL A 181 16.03 17.45 28.85
CA VAL A 181 16.93 16.39 29.33
C VAL A 181 16.19 15.05 29.34
N GLY A 182 16.86 13.99 28.91
CA GLY A 182 16.30 12.66 28.69
C GLY A 182 15.84 12.39 27.24
N SER A 183 15.87 13.40 26.37
CA SER A 183 15.50 13.22 24.96
C SER A 183 16.55 12.42 24.19
N PHE A 184 16.12 11.43 23.42
CA PHE A 184 16.98 10.66 22.53
C PHE A 184 17.31 11.44 21.25
N VAL A 185 18.57 11.37 20.83
CA VAL A 185 19.09 12.15 19.70
C VAL A 185 20.10 11.35 18.88
N ASP A 186 20.11 11.62 17.58
CA ASP A 186 21.23 11.30 16.70
C ASP A 186 22.15 12.52 16.59
N VAL A 187 23.45 12.26 16.67
CA VAL A 187 24.48 13.24 16.31
C VAL A 187 24.59 13.24 14.79
N MET A 188 24.10 14.30 14.14
CA MET A 188 24.14 14.49 12.70
C MET A 188 24.57 15.93 12.37
N PRO A 189 25.84 16.17 12.05
CA PRO A 189 26.34 17.50 11.67
C PRO A 189 25.57 18.08 10.45
N PRO A 190 25.40 19.41 10.34
CA PRO A 190 24.60 20.04 9.28
C PRO A 190 25.01 19.68 7.84
N GLN A 191 26.30 19.42 7.62
CA GLN A 191 26.88 19.10 6.31
C GLN A 191 26.91 17.59 6.03
N ASN A 192 26.47 16.75 6.98
CA ASN A 192 26.49 15.31 6.86
C ASN A 192 25.07 14.78 6.71
N SER A 193 24.85 13.90 5.72
CA SER A 193 23.55 13.27 5.47
C SER A 193 23.28 12.04 6.36
N GLN A 194 24.23 11.66 7.22
CA GLN A 194 24.16 10.48 8.07
C GLN A 194 24.48 10.80 9.53
N ALA A 195 23.73 10.19 10.45
CA ALA A 195 24.03 10.17 11.88
C ALA A 195 25.36 9.45 12.16
N VAL A 196 26.22 10.06 12.97
CA VAL A 196 27.54 9.52 13.32
C VAL A 196 27.54 8.80 14.67
N ALA A 197 26.60 9.14 15.54
CA ALA A 197 26.38 8.52 16.84
C ALA A 197 24.94 8.72 17.30
N TYR A 198 24.52 7.95 18.30
CA TYR A 198 23.21 8.00 18.93
C TYR A 198 23.37 8.03 20.45
N GLY A 199 22.49 8.76 21.12
CA GLY A 199 22.55 8.92 22.56
C GLY A 199 21.35 9.67 23.14
N GLU A 200 21.52 10.10 24.38
CA GLU A 200 20.49 10.79 25.16
C GLU A 200 21.04 12.11 25.70
N ILE A 201 20.26 13.18 25.62
CA ILE A 201 20.64 14.48 26.20
C ILE A 201 20.65 14.36 27.73
N VAL A 202 21.80 14.60 28.34
CA VAL A 202 21.96 14.65 29.80
C VAL A 202 21.98 16.09 30.30
N VAL A 203 22.44 17.02 29.47
CA VAL A 203 22.43 18.46 29.73
C VAL A 203 22.03 19.18 28.46
N ASP A 204 21.00 20.01 28.53
CA ASP A 204 20.48 20.83 27.43
C ASP A 204 21.29 22.13 27.23
N GLY A 205 20.91 22.96 26.26
CA GLY A 205 21.60 24.21 25.91
C GLY A 205 22.11 24.26 24.48
N SER A 206 22.75 25.39 24.12
CA SER A 206 23.31 25.61 22.77
C SER A 206 24.41 24.60 22.41
N THR A 207 25.13 24.13 23.43
CA THR A 207 26.05 23.00 23.38
C THR A 207 25.60 21.96 24.40
N ALA A 208 24.78 21.03 23.96
CA ALA A 208 24.23 19.97 24.78
C ALA A 208 25.30 18.91 25.12
N THR A 209 25.16 18.27 26.27
CA THR A 209 25.94 17.08 26.63
C THR A 209 25.09 15.86 26.37
N VAL A 210 25.57 15.00 25.47
CA VAL A 210 24.88 13.79 25.04
C VAL A 210 25.64 12.58 25.56
N ARG A 211 24.95 11.70 26.29
CA ARG A 211 25.45 10.37 26.64
C ARG A 211 25.30 9.47 25.42
N ILE A 212 26.39 9.28 24.71
CA ILE A 212 26.46 8.42 23.52
C ILE A 212 26.34 6.98 23.96
N THR A 213 25.34 6.27 23.44
CA THR A 213 25.09 4.86 23.71
C THR A 213 25.43 3.98 22.51
N LYS A 214 25.54 4.56 21.31
CA LYS A 214 25.93 3.85 20.08
C LYS A 214 26.71 4.77 19.15
N VAL A 215 27.78 4.25 18.55
CA VAL A 215 28.60 4.96 17.55
C VAL A 215 28.41 4.29 16.20
N TYR A 216 28.04 5.07 15.18
CA TYR A 216 27.85 4.59 13.81
C TYR A 216 29.09 4.78 12.95
N VAL A 217 29.81 5.89 13.16
CA VAL A 217 31.00 6.26 12.39
C VAL A 217 32.18 6.48 13.34
N PRO A 218 32.96 5.44 13.68
CA PRO A 218 34.02 5.52 14.69
C PRO A 218 35.13 6.54 14.35
N GLY A 219 35.40 6.74 13.06
CA GLY A 219 36.41 7.69 12.57
C GLY A 219 35.95 9.15 12.52
N TYR A 220 34.69 9.46 12.87
CA TYR A 220 34.20 10.84 12.86
C TYR A 220 34.91 11.67 13.94
N LEU A 221 35.41 12.85 13.59
CA LEU A 221 36.11 13.77 14.49
C LEU A 221 35.11 14.68 15.20
N ALA A 222 34.77 14.37 16.45
CA ALA A 222 33.99 15.24 17.32
C ALA A 222 34.94 16.05 18.21
N ASN A 223 34.87 17.38 18.11
CA ASN A 223 35.77 18.31 18.80
C ASN A 223 37.26 18.01 18.53
N GLY A 224 37.59 17.60 17.30
CA GLY A 224 38.95 17.25 16.88
C GLY A 224 39.45 15.87 17.30
N ILE A 225 38.62 15.08 18.01
CA ILE A 225 38.97 13.73 18.49
C ILE A 225 38.05 12.72 17.81
N ALA A 226 38.61 11.62 17.28
CA ALA A 226 37.82 10.56 16.69
C ALA A 226 36.92 9.88 17.73
N LEU A 227 35.66 9.59 17.39
CA LEU A 227 34.69 8.98 18.30
C LEU A 227 35.19 7.66 18.92
N GLN A 228 35.95 6.87 18.17
CA GLN A 228 36.57 5.63 18.66
C GLN A 228 37.56 5.83 19.82
N THR A 229 38.17 7.01 19.93
CA THR A 229 39.17 7.34 20.94
C THR A 229 38.53 7.58 22.32
N TYR A 230 37.23 7.86 22.38
CA TYR A 230 36.49 8.04 23.64
C TYR A 230 36.19 6.71 24.36
N GLY A 231 36.51 5.56 23.74
CA GLY A 231 36.29 4.24 24.29
C GLY A 231 34.99 3.58 23.83
N LYS A 232 34.63 2.46 24.47
CA LYS A 232 33.37 1.77 24.18
C LYS A 232 32.20 2.55 24.81
N PRO A 233 31.08 2.77 24.10
CA PRO A 233 29.88 3.32 24.70
C PRO A 233 29.43 2.56 25.97
N PRO A 234 28.85 3.22 26.97
CA PRO A 234 28.46 4.64 26.94
C PRO A 234 29.58 5.61 27.33
N PHE A 235 29.61 6.79 26.69
CA PHE A 235 30.47 7.92 27.08
C PHE A 235 29.76 9.25 26.81
N GLU A 236 30.21 10.34 27.44
CA GLU A 236 29.61 11.67 27.27
C GLU A 236 30.34 12.48 26.20
N LEU A 237 29.58 13.19 25.37
CA LEU A 237 30.08 14.05 24.32
C LEU A 237 29.35 15.39 24.31
N ARG A 238 30.12 16.49 24.32
CA ARG A 238 29.56 17.84 24.17
C ARG A 238 29.41 18.16 22.68
N VAL A 239 28.19 18.45 22.26
CA VAL A 239 27.81 18.62 20.86
C VAL A 239 26.90 19.85 20.73
N PRO A 240 27.13 20.74 19.74
CA PRO A 240 26.21 21.84 19.45
C PRO A 240 24.79 21.31 19.16
N ALA A 241 23.74 21.93 19.71
CA ALA A 241 22.35 21.51 19.46
C ALA A 241 22.01 21.45 17.96
N ALA A 242 22.60 22.34 17.15
CA ALA A 242 22.46 22.34 15.69
C ALA A 242 23.00 21.06 15.00
N HIS A 243 23.87 20.30 15.67
CA HIS A 243 24.41 19.03 15.18
C HIS A 243 23.61 17.83 15.70
N LEU A 244 22.52 18.05 16.43
CA LEU A 244 21.66 17.00 16.93
C LEU A 244 20.34 16.99 16.15
N ILE A 245 19.83 15.80 15.90
CA ILE A 245 18.43 15.58 15.51
C ILE A 245 17.75 14.71 16.54
N THR A 246 16.47 14.95 16.76
CA THR A 246 15.62 14.09 17.60
C THR A 246 15.59 12.67 17.04
N ALA A 247 15.66 11.68 17.91
CA ALA A 247 15.64 10.26 17.57
C ALA A 247 14.61 9.52 18.43
N ALA A 248 14.14 8.37 17.96
CA ALA A 248 13.23 7.53 18.74
C ALA A 248 13.95 6.87 19.93
N SER A 249 13.19 6.56 20.98
CA SER A 249 13.68 5.80 22.13
C SER A 249 14.04 4.35 21.75
N PRO A 250 15.08 3.73 22.35
CA PRO A 250 15.47 2.35 22.03
C PRO A 250 14.38 1.31 22.34
N SER A 251 13.55 1.58 23.36
CA SER A 251 12.44 0.71 23.79
C SER A 251 11.20 0.87 22.90
N GLU A 252 11.01 2.02 22.26
CA GLU A 252 9.90 2.28 21.32
C GLU A 252 10.22 1.78 19.90
N ALA A 253 11.50 1.79 19.51
CA ALA A 253 11.97 1.18 18.26
C ALA A 253 11.73 -0.35 18.21
N SER A 254 11.54 -0.99 19.37
CA SER A 254 11.33 -2.45 19.50
C SER A 254 9.85 -2.85 19.67
N SER A 255 8.95 -1.91 20.00
CA SER A 255 7.54 -2.20 20.32
C SER A 255 6.53 -1.76 19.25
N ILE A 256 6.96 -0.97 18.26
CA ILE A 256 6.09 -0.50 17.15
C ILE A 256 6.11 -1.48 15.94
N SER A 257 6.86 -2.59 16.02
CA SER A 257 6.90 -3.60 14.96
C SER A 257 6.00 -4.84 15.20
N SER A 258 4.77 -4.70 15.68
CA SER A 258 3.79 -5.81 15.57
C SER A 258 2.35 -5.42 15.93
N ALA A 259 1.61 -4.79 15.01
CA ALA A 259 0.15 -4.91 14.92
C ALA A 259 -0.40 -4.34 13.60
N ASN A 260 0.04 -4.89 12.46
CA ASN A 260 -0.70 -4.78 11.20
C ASN A 260 -0.61 -6.13 10.48
N PRO A 261 -1.72 -6.84 10.18
CA PRO A 261 -1.69 -8.07 9.37
C PRO A 261 -1.18 -7.86 7.93
N THR A 262 -0.86 -6.62 7.57
CA THR A 262 -0.57 -6.19 6.19
C THR A 262 0.79 -5.49 6.04
N ALA A 263 1.61 -5.40 7.09
CA ALA A 263 2.99 -4.94 6.99
C ALA A 263 3.93 -6.10 7.29
N THR A 264 4.45 -6.72 6.23
CA THR A 264 5.52 -7.71 6.33
C THR A 264 6.71 -7.03 7.01
N SER A 265 7.22 -7.64 8.08
CA SER A 265 8.54 -7.35 8.64
C SER A 265 9.56 -7.21 7.52
N ASP A 266 10.20 -6.05 7.42
CA ASP A 266 11.43 -5.93 6.65
C ASP A 266 12.40 -6.97 7.23
N PRO A 267 12.94 -7.92 6.43
CA PRO A 267 14.06 -8.70 6.89
C PRO A 267 15.18 -7.71 7.20
N VAL A 268 15.78 -7.87 8.38
CA VAL A 268 17.04 -7.24 8.77
C VAL A 268 17.92 -7.21 7.53
N ILE A 269 18.23 -6.01 7.05
CA ILE A 269 19.13 -5.82 5.90
C ILE A 269 20.39 -6.60 6.24
N ALA A 270 20.59 -7.72 5.54
CA ALA A 270 21.85 -8.40 5.52
C ALA A 270 22.91 -7.35 5.20
N THR A 271 23.87 -7.20 6.10
CA THR A 271 25.07 -6.36 5.89
C THR A 271 25.54 -6.50 4.45
N PRO A 272 25.66 -5.41 3.67
CA PRO A 272 26.19 -5.51 2.32
C PRO A 272 27.62 -6.02 2.45
N VAL A 273 27.83 -7.27 2.05
CA VAL A 273 29.16 -7.80 1.81
C VAL A 273 29.71 -7.02 0.62
N SER A 274 30.69 -6.17 0.92
CA SER A 274 31.44 -5.30 0.00
C SER A 274 30.69 -4.03 -0.42
N ASN A 275 31.22 -2.87 -0.01
CA ASN A 275 30.82 -1.56 -0.53
C ASN A 275 30.90 -1.58 -2.06
N PRO A 276 29.80 -1.41 -2.83
CA PRO A 276 29.80 -1.50 -4.29
C PRO A 276 30.66 -0.46 -5.01
N ASN A 277 31.05 0.61 -4.29
CA ASN A 277 32.04 1.57 -4.77
C ASN A 277 33.49 1.03 -4.72
N ALA A 278 33.72 -0.10 -4.04
CA ALA A 278 35.02 -0.78 -3.99
C ALA A 278 35.22 -1.79 -5.14
N ILE A 279 34.20 -2.03 -5.98
CA ILE A 279 34.36 -2.86 -7.19
C ILE A 279 35.29 -2.14 -8.15
N MET A 280 36.43 -2.76 -8.44
CA MET A 280 37.44 -2.21 -9.32
C MET A 280 36.91 -2.07 -10.75
N GLU A 281 37.26 -0.98 -11.44
CA GLU A 281 36.91 -0.78 -12.86
C GLU A 281 37.41 -1.93 -13.75
N SER A 282 38.54 -2.57 -13.40
CA SER A 282 39.08 -3.73 -14.12
C SER A 282 38.14 -4.93 -14.10
N GLU A 283 37.46 -5.18 -12.97
CA GLU A 283 36.48 -6.27 -12.84
C GLU A 283 35.26 -5.98 -13.72
N ILE A 284 34.74 -4.75 -13.67
CA ILE A 284 33.59 -4.32 -14.47
C ILE A 284 33.91 -4.42 -15.96
N GLN A 285 35.11 -3.98 -16.36
CA GLN A 285 35.57 -4.05 -17.75
C GLN A 285 35.70 -5.50 -18.23
N SER A 286 36.23 -6.40 -17.38
CA SER A 286 36.31 -7.83 -17.68
C SER A 286 34.93 -8.45 -17.86
N LYS A 287 33.98 -8.14 -16.96
CA LYS A 287 32.59 -8.61 -17.08
C LYS A 287 31.85 -8.04 -18.29
N MET A 288 32.12 -6.79 -18.65
CA MET A 288 31.57 -6.19 -19.86
C MET A 288 32.11 -6.90 -21.12
N GLN A 289 33.40 -7.23 -21.15
CA GLN A 289 34.00 -7.99 -22.24
C GLN A 289 33.45 -9.42 -22.32
N GLU A 290 33.22 -10.07 -21.18
CA GLU A 290 32.61 -11.41 -21.11
C GLU A 290 31.19 -11.43 -21.70
N ILE A 291 30.37 -10.42 -21.38
CA ILE A 291 28.97 -10.36 -21.83
C ILE A 291 28.85 -9.99 -23.31
N PHE A 292 29.65 -9.02 -23.77
CA PHE A 292 29.46 -8.41 -25.09
C PHE A 292 30.50 -8.82 -26.14
N GLY A 293 31.67 -9.32 -25.74
CA GLY A 293 32.76 -9.69 -26.64
C GLY A 293 33.06 -8.58 -27.66
N ASP A 294 33.04 -8.94 -28.94
CA ASP A 294 33.31 -8.02 -30.05
C ASP A 294 32.23 -6.93 -30.23
N ALA A 295 31.06 -7.07 -29.59
CA ALA A 295 29.97 -6.10 -29.69
C ALA A 295 30.11 -4.93 -28.70
N ILE A 296 31.21 -4.83 -27.95
CA ILE A 296 31.40 -3.84 -26.87
C ILE A 296 31.31 -2.37 -27.34
N ASP A 297 31.60 -2.09 -28.61
CA ASP A 297 31.50 -0.75 -29.18
C ASP A 297 30.06 -0.27 -29.35
N ARG A 298 29.11 -1.20 -29.37
CA ARG A 298 27.66 -0.93 -29.47
C ARG A 298 27.01 -0.75 -28.09
N VAL A 299 27.81 -0.66 -27.03
CA VAL A 299 27.37 -0.59 -25.63
C VAL A 299 27.57 0.82 -25.08
N ASP A 300 26.64 1.27 -24.25
CA ASP A 300 26.86 2.40 -23.35
C ASP A 300 27.66 1.95 -22.13
N LYS A 301 29.00 2.10 -22.24
CA LYS A 301 29.96 1.65 -21.22
C LYS A 301 29.70 2.33 -19.86
N ALA A 302 29.40 3.64 -19.86
CA ALA A 302 29.12 4.38 -18.63
C ALA A 302 27.82 3.90 -17.96
N GLY A 303 26.77 3.67 -18.76
CA GLY A 303 25.51 3.09 -18.29
C GLY A 303 25.70 1.69 -17.69
N PHE A 304 26.47 0.82 -18.36
CA PHE A 304 26.80 -0.52 -17.85
C PHE A 304 27.54 -0.45 -16.51
N THR A 305 28.61 0.35 -16.41
CA THR A 305 29.40 0.49 -15.18
C THR A 305 28.53 0.97 -14.01
N SER A 306 27.69 1.99 -14.25
CA SER A 306 26.76 2.50 -13.24
C SER A 306 25.75 1.44 -12.81
N GLY A 307 25.12 0.74 -13.77
CA GLY A 307 24.15 -0.32 -13.49
C GLY A 307 24.75 -1.51 -12.76
N TYR A 308 25.98 -1.91 -13.12
CA TYR A 308 26.69 -3.02 -12.50
C TYR A 308 26.95 -2.74 -11.01
N ARG A 309 27.48 -1.55 -10.69
CA ARG A 309 27.66 -1.10 -9.29
C ARG A 309 26.34 -1.03 -8.54
N GLN A 310 25.30 -0.46 -9.16
CA GLN A 310 23.99 -0.35 -8.56
C GLN A 310 23.40 -1.74 -8.23
N PHE A 311 23.60 -2.72 -9.10
CA PHE A 311 23.02 -4.05 -8.93
C PHE A 311 23.76 -4.93 -7.92
N ALA A 312 25.03 -4.63 -7.62
CA ALA A 312 25.81 -5.35 -6.60
C ALA A 312 25.19 -5.25 -5.19
N TRP A 313 24.41 -4.20 -4.92
CA TRP A 313 23.69 -4.01 -3.65
C TRP A 313 22.60 -5.07 -3.39
N TYR A 314 22.04 -5.70 -4.43
CA TYR A 314 20.89 -6.60 -4.27
C TYR A 314 21.36 -8.04 -4.22
N ASN A 315 21.19 -8.75 -3.11
CA ASN A 315 21.53 -10.18 -3.02
C ASN A 315 20.40 -10.95 -2.34
N ALA A 316 20.13 -12.16 -2.82
CA ALA A 316 19.13 -13.03 -2.22
C ALA A 316 19.72 -13.71 -0.97
N ASP A 317 18.96 -13.73 0.12
CA ASP A 317 19.29 -14.49 1.32
C ASP A 317 18.43 -15.76 1.35
N SER A 318 19.09 -16.91 1.15
CA SER A 318 18.45 -18.22 1.11
C SER A 318 17.81 -18.65 2.44
N LYS A 319 18.05 -17.90 3.52
CA LYS A 319 17.43 -18.15 4.83
C LYS A 319 16.06 -17.49 4.99
N ILE A 320 15.69 -16.58 4.08
CA ILE A 320 14.39 -15.90 4.15
C ILE A 320 13.32 -16.79 3.54
N ALA A 321 12.41 -17.29 4.38
CA ALA A 321 11.24 -18.04 3.93
C ALA A 321 10.10 -17.09 3.51
N PHE A 322 9.70 -17.14 2.24
CA PHE A 322 8.61 -16.32 1.73
C PHE A 322 7.28 -17.07 1.85
N THR A 323 6.37 -16.56 2.69
CA THR A 323 5.10 -17.25 3.01
C THR A 323 3.90 -16.73 2.21
N ARG A 324 4.03 -15.60 1.51
CA ARG A 324 2.95 -14.99 0.72
C ARG A 324 3.47 -14.15 -0.45
N VAL A 325 2.68 -14.08 -1.52
CA VAL A 325 2.88 -13.12 -2.62
C VAL A 325 2.31 -11.77 -2.19
N VAL A 326 3.16 -10.73 -2.16
CA VAL A 326 2.82 -9.38 -1.69
C VAL A 326 2.48 -8.45 -2.85
N LYS A 327 3.16 -8.59 -3.99
CA LYS A 327 3.06 -7.68 -5.12
C LYS A 327 2.69 -8.41 -6.40
N ASP A 328 1.99 -7.70 -7.27
CA ASP A 328 1.57 -8.22 -8.58
C ASP A 328 2.78 -8.37 -9.52
N ILE A 329 3.02 -9.61 -9.97
CA ILE A 329 4.07 -9.95 -10.94
C ILE A 329 3.85 -9.28 -12.30
N PHE A 330 2.60 -9.05 -12.71
CA PHE A 330 2.29 -8.36 -13.97
C PHE A 330 2.57 -6.86 -13.84
N TYR A 331 2.29 -6.26 -12.69
CA TYR A 331 2.73 -4.88 -12.42
C TYR A 331 4.26 -4.76 -12.45
N LEU A 332 4.98 -5.75 -11.92
CA LEU A 332 6.45 -5.80 -11.99
C LEU A 332 6.95 -5.76 -13.44
N MET A 333 6.26 -6.43 -14.39
CA MET A 333 6.60 -6.38 -15.82
C MET A 333 6.51 -4.96 -16.39
N ASP A 334 5.56 -4.17 -15.90
CA ASP A 334 5.28 -2.82 -16.40
C ASP A 334 6.09 -1.72 -15.67
N MET A 335 6.87 -2.08 -14.64
CA MET A 335 7.67 -1.12 -13.87
C MET A 335 8.81 -0.50 -14.70
N ILE A 336 9.44 -1.27 -15.58
CA ILE A 336 10.55 -0.79 -16.43
C ILE A 336 9.96 -0.32 -17.76
N LYS A 337 10.12 0.97 -18.05
CA LYS A 337 9.53 1.60 -19.25
C LYS A 337 10.64 2.14 -20.18
N PRO A 338 11.43 1.25 -20.81
CA PRO A 338 12.45 1.68 -21.76
C PRO A 338 11.82 2.31 -23.00
N HIS A 339 12.61 3.04 -23.77
CA HIS A 339 12.12 3.79 -24.92
C HIS A 339 11.41 2.88 -25.96
N LYS A 340 10.09 3.07 -26.15
CA LYS A 340 9.24 2.17 -26.96
C LYS A 340 9.67 2.03 -28.43
N ARG A 341 10.33 3.05 -29.00
CA ARG A 341 10.83 3.01 -30.39
C ARG A 341 12.25 2.42 -30.51
N HIS A 342 12.85 1.99 -29.40
CA HIS A 342 14.12 1.28 -29.43
C HIS A 342 13.97 -0.06 -30.18
N THR A 343 14.92 -0.39 -31.05
CA THR A 343 14.86 -1.60 -31.90
C THR A 343 14.72 -2.89 -31.08
N LEU A 344 15.37 -2.94 -29.92
CA LEU A 344 15.32 -4.08 -28.98
C LEU A 344 14.14 -4.08 -28.00
N TYR A 345 13.28 -3.05 -27.99
CA TYR A 345 12.20 -2.93 -27.00
C TYR A 345 11.30 -4.17 -26.91
N LYS A 346 10.86 -4.67 -28.06
CA LYS A 346 9.98 -5.86 -28.14
C LYS A 346 10.69 -7.14 -27.69
N GLN A 347 11.97 -7.26 -27.99
CA GLN A 347 12.76 -8.43 -27.60
C GLN A 347 13.02 -8.43 -26.10
N PHE A 348 13.42 -7.28 -25.55
CA PHE A 348 13.63 -7.09 -24.12
C PHE A 348 12.37 -7.39 -23.31
N THR A 349 11.24 -6.75 -23.63
CA THR A 349 9.97 -6.97 -22.91
C THR A 349 9.51 -8.43 -22.97
N ARG A 350 9.70 -9.11 -24.10
CA ARG A 350 9.44 -10.56 -24.21
C ARG A 350 10.36 -11.36 -23.29
N LYS A 351 11.67 -11.11 -23.35
CA LYS A 351 12.66 -11.83 -22.53
C LYS A 351 12.47 -11.58 -21.05
N PHE A 352 12.16 -10.35 -20.65
CA PHE A 352 11.84 -10.02 -19.26
C PHE A 352 10.62 -10.80 -18.76
N SER A 353 9.54 -10.83 -19.54
CA SER A 353 8.37 -11.64 -19.23
C SER A 353 8.66 -13.16 -19.19
N GLU A 354 9.54 -13.66 -20.06
CA GLU A 354 9.99 -15.06 -20.04
C GLU A 354 10.82 -15.39 -18.79
N SER A 355 11.71 -14.49 -18.36
CA SER A 355 12.58 -14.68 -17.20
C SER A 355 11.83 -14.71 -15.86
N LEU A 356 10.64 -14.11 -15.79
CA LEU A 356 9.84 -14.04 -14.56
C LEU A 356 9.08 -15.33 -14.25
N PHE A 357 8.87 -16.20 -15.24
CA PHE A 357 8.04 -17.40 -15.09
C PHE A 357 8.79 -18.65 -15.52
N THR A 358 8.98 -19.57 -14.58
CA THR A 358 9.34 -20.96 -14.87
C THR A 358 8.09 -21.72 -15.32
N ILE A 359 8.21 -22.47 -16.41
CA ILE A 359 7.11 -23.19 -17.04
C ILE A 359 7.08 -24.63 -16.51
N ASP A 360 5.89 -25.16 -16.22
CA ASP A 360 5.72 -26.58 -15.91
C ASP A 360 6.00 -27.42 -17.16
N GLU A 361 7.11 -28.17 -17.16
CA GLU A 361 7.58 -28.90 -18.33
C GLU A 361 6.60 -30.02 -18.74
N THR A 362 5.94 -30.67 -17.77
CA THR A 362 4.91 -31.68 -18.07
C THR A 362 3.72 -31.10 -18.82
N ASP A 363 3.24 -29.93 -18.43
CA ASP A 363 2.16 -29.24 -19.17
C ASP A 363 2.63 -28.78 -20.56
N LYS A 364 3.87 -28.31 -20.69
CA LYS A 364 4.46 -27.93 -21.98
C LYS A 364 4.59 -29.11 -22.94
N GLU A 365 5.04 -30.27 -22.46
CA GLU A 365 5.11 -31.51 -23.23
C GLU A 365 3.73 -31.93 -23.75
N LYS A 366 2.69 -31.85 -22.90
CA LYS A 366 1.30 -32.13 -23.31
C LYS A 366 0.82 -31.21 -24.43
N VAL A 367 1.15 -29.92 -24.35
CA VAL A 367 0.81 -28.95 -25.41
C VAL A 367 1.51 -29.31 -26.72
N ILE A 368 2.82 -29.61 -26.67
CA ILE A 368 3.60 -29.99 -27.84
C ILE A 368 3.06 -31.29 -28.47
N ALA A 369 2.76 -32.29 -27.65
CA ALA A 369 2.16 -33.55 -28.09
C ALA A 369 0.79 -33.31 -28.76
N ALA A 370 -0.07 -32.48 -28.17
CA ALA A 370 -1.38 -32.15 -28.73
C ALA A 370 -1.26 -31.40 -30.07
N PHE A 371 -0.30 -30.49 -30.22
CA PHE A 371 -0.01 -29.84 -31.49
C PHE A 371 0.46 -30.85 -32.55
N GLY A 372 1.32 -31.79 -32.17
CA GLY A 372 1.76 -32.88 -33.03
C GLY A 372 0.58 -33.73 -33.52
N GLN A 373 -0.29 -34.14 -32.61
CA GLN A 373 -1.50 -34.93 -32.94
C GLN A 373 -2.48 -34.16 -33.83
N LYS A 374 -2.68 -32.86 -33.58
CA LYS A 374 -3.52 -32.01 -34.42
C LYS A 374 -2.96 -31.88 -35.83
N ARG A 375 -1.64 -31.72 -35.96
CA ARG A 375 -0.93 -31.65 -37.25
C ARG A 375 -0.98 -32.96 -38.04
N LEU A 376 -0.99 -34.11 -37.38
CA LEU A 376 -1.20 -35.41 -38.05
C LEU A 376 -2.60 -35.53 -38.67
N LYS A 377 -3.62 -34.96 -38.02
CA LYS A 377 -5.01 -34.99 -38.49
C LYS A 377 -5.31 -33.88 -39.51
N ASP A 378 -4.64 -32.76 -39.39
CA ASP A 378 -4.80 -31.58 -40.22
C ASP A 378 -3.42 -31.02 -40.61
N PRO A 379 -2.89 -31.38 -41.79
CA PRO A 379 -1.60 -30.91 -42.27
C PRO A 379 -1.50 -29.39 -42.41
N SER A 380 -2.63 -28.66 -42.47
CA SER A 380 -2.65 -27.19 -42.51
C SER A 380 -2.34 -26.55 -41.15
N PHE A 381 -2.38 -27.33 -40.06
CA PHE A 381 -2.02 -26.89 -38.72
C PHE A 381 -0.50 -26.72 -38.57
N THR A 382 -0.01 -25.49 -38.76
CA THR A 382 1.43 -25.15 -38.71
C THR A 382 1.90 -24.61 -37.37
N HIS A 383 1.05 -24.63 -36.34
CA HIS A 383 1.38 -24.02 -35.05
C HIS A 383 2.36 -24.87 -34.24
N THR A 384 3.47 -24.26 -33.84
CA THR A 384 4.49 -24.82 -32.94
C THR A 384 4.52 -24.05 -31.62
N TRP A 385 5.18 -24.62 -30.61
CA TRP A 385 5.43 -23.95 -29.34
C TRP A 385 6.12 -22.59 -29.56
N ASP A 386 7.22 -22.56 -30.32
CA ASP A 386 7.98 -21.33 -30.57
C ASP A 386 7.19 -20.28 -31.35
N SER A 387 6.41 -20.72 -32.35
CA SER A 387 5.53 -19.82 -33.11
C SER A 387 4.49 -19.19 -32.20
N LYS A 388 3.84 -19.97 -31.33
CA LYS A 388 2.88 -19.47 -30.34
C LYS A 388 3.54 -18.61 -29.27
N MET A 389 4.72 -18.95 -28.78
CA MET A 389 5.49 -18.10 -27.86
C MET A 389 5.83 -16.73 -28.47
N LYS A 390 6.00 -16.66 -29.79
CA LYS A 390 6.31 -15.41 -30.49
C LYS A 390 5.06 -14.56 -30.80
N TYR A 391 3.97 -15.19 -31.25
CA TYR A 391 2.83 -14.46 -31.83
C TYR A 391 1.52 -14.58 -31.03
N ASP A 392 1.37 -15.58 -30.14
CA ASP A 392 0.12 -15.88 -29.44
C ASP A 392 0.37 -16.62 -28.10
N ARG A 393 0.99 -15.89 -27.15
CA ARG A 393 1.37 -16.44 -25.83
C ARG A 393 0.16 -16.73 -24.95
N ALA A 394 -0.92 -15.98 -25.12
CA ALA A 394 -2.13 -16.11 -24.32
C ALA A 394 -2.74 -17.51 -24.47
N LEU A 395 -2.65 -18.11 -25.66
CA LEU A 395 -3.08 -19.49 -25.90
C LEU A 395 -2.29 -20.47 -25.02
N LEU A 396 -0.96 -20.36 -24.96
CA LEU A 396 -0.10 -21.24 -24.17
C LEU A 396 -0.34 -21.04 -22.66
N TRP A 397 -0.40 -19.79 -22.21
CA TRP A 397 -0.56 -19.44 -20.79
C TRP A 397 -1.86 -19.91 -20.15
N ARG A 398 -2.89 -20.19 -20.96
CA ARG A 398 -4.14 -20.80 -20.49
C ARG A 398 -4.04 -22.32 -20.27
N ARG A 399 -2.99 -22.96 -20.77
CA ARG A 399 -2.81 -24.43 -20.82
C ARG A 399 -1.62 -24.93 -20.02
N VAL A 400 -0.82 -24.00 -19.48
CA VAL A 400 0.43 -24.34 -18.81
C VAL A 400 0.52 -23.61 -17.49
N ARG A 401 0.81 -24.36 -16.42
CA ARG A 401 1.12 -23.80 -15.11
C ARG A 401 2.48 -23.13 -15.15
N ARG A 402 2.61 -22.03 -14.41
CA ARG A 402 3.84 -21.25 -14.30
C ARG A 402 4.14 -21.00 -12.84
N LYS A 403 5.41 -20.87 -12.51
CA LYS A 403 5.90 -20.54 -11.17
C LYS A 403 6.86 -19.37 -11.23
N VAL A 404 6.73 -18.44 -10.29
CA VAL A 404 7.76 -17.43 -10.04
C VAL A 404 8.75 -18.03 -9.05
N SER A 405 9.99 -18.23 -9.51
CA SER A 405 11.05 -18.82 -8.69
C SER A 405 11.42 -17.95 -7.48
N ALA A 406 12.07 -18.58 -6.50
CA ALA A 406 12.60 -17.89 -5.33
C ALA A 406 13.69 -16.87 -5.72
N PRO A 407 13.95 -15.85 -4.88
CA PRO A 407 14.88 -14.76 -5.21
C PRO A 407 16.30 -15.23 -5.55
N GLU A 408 16.76 -16.36 -4.99
CA GLU A 408 18.10 -16.92 -5.25
C GLU A 408 18.28 -17.31 -6.71
N VAL A 409 17.19 -17.70 -7.37
CA VAL A 409 17.17 -18.05 -8.78
C VAL A 409 16.78 -16.83 -9.62
N LEU A 410 15.75 -16.08 -9.20
CA LEU A 410 15.19 -15.01 -10.01
C LEU A 410 16.09 -13.77 -10.06
N LEU A 411 16.73 -13.40 -8.96
CA LEU A 411 17.53 -12.18 -8.85
C LEU A 411 18.77 -12.22 -9.77
N PRO A 412 19.59 -13.29 -9.80
CA PRO A 412 20.72 -13.38 -10.73
C PRO A 412 20.28 -13.38 -12.20
N LEU A 413 19.16 -14.04 -12.52
CA LEU A 413 18.60 -14.07 -13.88
C LEU A 413 18.22 -12.67 -14.36
N LEU A 414 17.53 -11.89 -13.52
CA LEU A 414 17.14 -10.53 -13.86
C LEU A 414 18.32 -9.57 -13.93
N LYS A 415 19.30 -9.69 -13.01
CA LYS A 415 20.55 -8.93 -13.10
C LYS A 415 21.25 -9.16 -14.44
N SER A 416 21.43 -10.43 -14.81
CA SER A 416 22.06 -10.82 -16.09
C SER A 416 21.27 -10.27 -17.29
N LEU A 417 19.94 -10.38 -17.27
CA LEU A 417 19.09 -9.84 -18.33
C LEU A 417 19.22 -8.31 -18.45
N PHE A 418 19.16 -7.58 -17.35
CA PHE A 418 19.23 -6.13 -17.34
C PHE A 418 20.62 -5.62 -17.74
N LEU A 419 21.68 -6.29 -17.29
CA LEU A 419 23.06 -5.95 -17.68
C LEU A 419 23.35 -6.27 -19.15
N SER A 420 22.77 -7.34 -19.70
CA SER A 420 22.95 -7.71 -21.12
C SER A 420 22.12 -6.88 -22.09
N TYR A 421 20.95 -6.37 -21.69
CA TYR A 421 20.08 -5.58 -22.58
C TYR A 421 20.17 -4.06 -22.33
N GLY A 422 20.24 -3.64 -21.08
CA GLY A 422 20.17 -2.24 -20.67
C GLY A 422 21.13 -1.30 -21.42
N PRO A 423 22.42 -1.62 -21.53
CA PRO A 423 23.38 -0.69 -22.14
C PRO A 423 23.44 -0.79 -23.68
N LEU A 424 22.72 -1.73 -24.31
CA LEU A 424 22.77 -1.88 -25.77
C LEU A 424 22.20 -0.67 -26.48
N LYS A 425 22.96 -0.11 -27.42
CA LYS A 425 22.54 1.06 -28.20
C LYS A 425 21.59 0.67 -29.33
N CYS A 426 20.62 1.55 -29.57
CA CYS A 426 19.67 1.45 -30.66
C CYS A 426 20.38 1.61 -32.00
N ALA A 427 20.23 0.65 -32.90
CA ALA A 427 20.77 0.75 -34.26
C ALA A 427 20.28 1.98 -35.05
N LYS A 428 19.09 2.51 -34.70
CA LYS A 428 18.50 3.68 -35.37
C LYS A 428 18.81 5.01 -34.67
N SER A 429 18.70 5.05 -33.34
CA SER A 429 18.77 6.31 -32.58
C SER A 429 20.06 6.49 -31.78
N GLY A 430 20.95 5.50 -31.74
CA GLY A 430 22.20 5.53 -30.96
C GLY A 430 22.03 5.50 -29.43
N ARG A 431 20.84 5.81 -28.91
CA ARG A 431 20.49 5.76 -27.47
C ARG A 431 20.53 4.34 -26.92
N ALA A 432 21.03 4.17 -25.70
CA ALA A 432 20.93 2.92 -24.96
C ALA A 432 19.46 2.53 -24.70
N LEU A 433 19.20 1.23 -24.48
CA LEU A 433 17.88 0.74 -24.13
C LEU A 433 17.42 1.28 -22.78
N PHE A 434 18.32 1.31 -21.79
CA PHE A 434 18.09 1.88 -20.47
C PHE A 434 18.75 3.26 -20.38
N ASP A 435 17.92 4.25 -20.12
CA ASP A 435 18.36 5.54 -19.61
C ASP A 435 18.50 5.50 -18.07
N LYS A 436 18.93 6.61 -17.47
CA LYS A 436 19.08 6.73 -16.01
C LYS A 436 17.81 6.28 -15.27
N LYS A 437 16.64 6.69 -15.76
CA LYS A 437 15.35 6.33 -15.16
C LYS A 437 15.06 4.84 -15.26
N SER A 438 15.37 4.22 -16.39
CA SER A 438 15.16 2.79 -16.61
C SER A 438 16.08 1.94 -15.73
N TRP A 439 17.32 2.39 -15.48
CA TRP A 439 18.23 1.76 -14.51
C TRP A 439 17.67 1.81 -13.09
N ASP A 440 17.15 2.96 -12.65
CA ASP A 440 16.51 3.10 -11.34
C ASP A 440 15.25 2.22 -11.21
N GLN A 441 14.45 2.12 -12.27
CA GLN A 441 13.31 1.21 -12.34
C GLN A 441 13.72 -0.25 -12.26
N ALA A 442 14.78 -0.65 -12.96
CA ALA A 442 15.35 -1.99 -12.91
C ALA A 442 15.85 -2.32 -11.50
N ALA A 443 16.52 -1.37 -10.83
CA ALA A 443 16.95 -1.50 -9.44
C ALA A 443 15.75 -1.69 -8.48
N ALA A 444 14.66 -0.95 -8.68
CA ALA A 444 13.43 -1.13 -7.91
C ALA A 444 12.76 -2.51 -8.14
N VAL A 445 12.84 -3.05 -9.36
CA VAL A 445 12.42 -4.41 -9.67
C VAL A 445 13.29 -5.42 -8.91
N LEU A 446 14.61 -5.28 -8.94
CA LEU A 446 15.53 -6.15 -8.22
C LEU A 446 15.28 -6.10 -6.71
N ARG A 447 15.04 -4.93 -6.13
CA ARG A 447 14.67 -4.78 -4.71
C ARG A 447 13.38 -5.53 -4.39
N THR A 448 12.37 -5.41 -5.25
CA THR A 448 11.08 -6.12 -5.07
C THR A 448 11.27 -7.63 -5.09
N VAL A 449 12.13 -8.13 -5.98
CA VAL A 449 12.46 -9.56 -6.08
C VAL A 449 13.31 -10.02 -4.89
N GLN A 450 14.29 -9.23 -4.45
CA GLN A 450 15.11 -9.54 -3.28
C GLN A 450 14.27 -9.77 -2.02
N LEU A 451 13.24 -8.95 -1.82
CA LEU A 451 12.30 -9.09 -0.71
C LEU A 451 11.29 -10.25 -0.90
N GLY A 452 11.39 -10.99 -2.01
CA GLY A 452 10.51 -12.10 -2.38
C GLY A 452 9.04 -11.72 -2.56
N HIS A 453 8.73 -10.43 -2.75
CA HIS A 453 7.36 -9.94 -2.83
C HIS A 453 6.55 -10.52 -3.99
N VAL A 454 7.22 -11.03 -5.01
CA VAL A 454 6.61 -11.59 -6.22
C VAL A 454 6.85 -13.10 -6.37
N SER A 455 7.66 -13.69 -5.49
CA SER A 455 8.01 -15.11 -5.56
C SER A 455 6.88 -15.97 -5.02
N ASP A 456 6.63 -17.10 -5.67
CA ASP A 456 5.58 -18.02 -5.25
C ASP A 456 6.05 -18.77 -3.99
N PRO A 457 5.22 -18.87 -2.92
CA PRO A 457 5.56 -19.63 -1.74
C PRO A 457 5.89 -21.09 -2.08
N PRO A 458 6.80 -21.73 -1.32
CA PRO A 458 7.09 -23.15 -1.49
C PRO A 458 5.80 -23.98 -1.32
N ASP A 459 5.65 -25.00 -2.16
CA ASP A 459 4.51 -25.93 -2.16
C ASP A 459 3.10 -25.35 -2.35
N VAL A 460 2.99 -24.07 -2.72
CA VAL A 460 1.71 -23.43 -3.05
C VAL A 460 1.51 -23.36 -4.57
N GLN A 461 0.41 -23.95 -5.06
CA GLN A 461 0.04 -23.90 -6.48
C GLN A 461 -0.92 -22.74 -6.75
N LEU A 462 -0.46 -21.74 -7.51
CA LEU A 462 -1.24 -20.55 -7.86
C LEU A 462 -2.01 -20.67 -9.20
N TYR A 463 -2.08 -21.89 -9.76
CA TYR A 463 -2.89 -22.20 -10.94
C TYR A 463 -3.98 -23.21 -10.62
N ILE A 464 -5.23 -22.80 -10.78
CA ILE A 464 -6.43 -23.61 -10.50
C ILE A 464 -6.96 -24.17 -11.81
N LYS A 465 -7.23 -25.48 -11.86
CA LYS A 465 -7.89 -26.13 -13.01
C LYS A 465 -9.30 -25.59 -13.16
N THR A 466 -9.71 -25.22 -14.37
CA THR A 466 -11.06 -24.68 -14.60
C THR A 466 -12.13 -25.74 -14.83
N GLY A 467 -11.77 -27.04 -14.75
CA GLY A 467 -12.66 -28.16 -15.09
C GLY A 467 -13.05 -28.26 -16.57
N LYS A 468 -12.46 -27.43 -17.44
CA LYS A 468 -12.75 -27.40 -18.88
C LYS A 468 -11.57 -27.91 -19.68
N LEU A 469 -11.88 -28.62 -20.75
CA LEU A 469 -10.94 -28.94 -21.81
C LEU A 469 -11.15 -28.01 -23.00
N ASP A 470 -10.09 -27.70 -23.72
CA ASP A 470 -10.17 -26.97 -24.99
C ASP A 470 -10.37 -27.92 -26.19
N ASP A 471 -10.34 -27.37 -27.40
CA ASP A 471 -10.47 -28.12 -28.66
C ASP A 471 -9.33 -29.12 -28.88
N LEU A 472 -8.19 -28.92 -28.21
CA LEU A 472 -7.04 -29.83 -28.21
C LEU A 472 -7.12 -30.86 -27.06
N LYS A 473 -8.24 -30.89 -26.31
CA LYS A 473 -8.47 -31.75 -25.15
C LYS A 473 -7.47 -31.52 -24.00
N LEU A 474 -6.90 -30.32 -23.93
CA LEU A 474 -5.98 -29.91 -22.88
C LEU A 474 -6.74 -29.21 -21.74
N THR A 475 -6.28 -29.46 -20.51
CA THR A 475 -6.82 -28.80 -19.32
C THR A 475 -6.52 -27.30 -19.37
N LEU A 476 -7.54 -26.50 -19.09
CA LEU A 476 -7.39 -25.06 -18.94
C LEU A 476 -7.14 -24.70 -17.47
N TYR A 477 -6.21 -23.76 -17.26
CA TYR A 477 -5.86 -23.24 -15.95
C TYR A 477 -6.26 -21.76 -15.81
N ARG A 478 -6.61 -21.38 -14.58
CA ARG A 478 -6.76 -20.00 -14.14
C ARG A 478 -5.63 -19.67 -13.18
N CYS A 479 -4.88 -18.63 -13.51
CA CYS A 479 -3.90 -18.02 -12.62
C CYS A 479 -4.63 -17.24 -11.52
N ILE A 480 -4.19 -17.39 -10.26
CA ILE A 480 -4.59 -16.53 -9.15
C ILE A 480 -3.49 -15.56 -8.73
N CYS A 481 -2.31 -15.61 -9.36
CA CYS A 481 -1.31 -14.53 -9.24
C CYS A 481 -1.86 -13.24 -9.88
N GLY A 482 -1.68 -12.11 -9.20
CA GLY A 482 -1.80 -10.79 -9.82
C GLY A 482 -3.20 -10.37 -10.27
N THR A 483 -4.05 -10.00 -9.31
CA THR A 483 -4.91 -8.80 -9.27
C THR A 483 -5.54 -8.81 -7.89
N SER A 484 -5.65 -7.65 -7.21
CA SER A 484 -6.37 -7.63 -5.93
C SER A 484 -7.81 -8.12 -6.15
N SER A 485 -8.37 -8.84 -5.18
CA SER A 485 -9.79 -9.25 -5.20
C SER A 485 -10.73 -8.07 -5.45
N LEU A 486 -10.28 -6.86 -5.09
CA LEU A 486 -10.95 -5.59 -5.26
C LEU A 486 -10.93 -5.10 -6.73
N GLU A 487 -9.77 -4.88 -7.36
CA GLU A 487 -9.68 -4.21 -8.66
C GLU A 487 -10.11 -5.07 -9.85
N GLY A 488 -9.74 -6.35 -9.90
CA GLY A 488 -10.03 -7.24 -11.03
C GLY A 488 -11.37 -7.97 -10.94
N GLY A 489 -11.96 -8.03 -9.74
CA GLY A 489 -13.14 -8.83 -9.42
C GLY A 489 -14.40 -7.99 -9.30
N VAL A 490 -14.54 -7.26 -8.21
CA VAL A 490 -15.80 -6.60 -7.85
C VAL A 490 -15.83 -5.15 -8.31
N HIS A 491 -14.76 -4.37 -8.09
CA HIS A 491 -14.75 -2.92 -8.32
C HIS A 491 -15.00 -2.54 -9.80
N GLN A 492 -14.29 -3.14 -10.75
CA GLN A 492 -14.53 -2.91 -12.19
C GLN A 492 -15.96 -3.30 -12.62
N ASN A 493 -16.50 -4.39 -12.05
CA ASN A 493 -17.86 -4.82 -12.36
C ASN A 493 -18.92 -3.89 -11.76
N LEU A 494 -18.65 -3.34 -10.56
CA LEU A 494 -19.48 -2.30 -9.96
C LEU A 494 -19.41 -1.02 -10.79
N ILE A 495 -18.22 -0.47 -11.08
CA ILE A 495 -18.09 0.76 -11.89
C ILE A 495 -18.85 0.64 -13.22
N ARG A 496 -18.73 -0.48 -13.94
CA ARG A 496 -19.45 -0.67 -15.22
C ARG A 496 -20.97 -0.77 -15.06
N LYS A 497 -21.45 -1.30 -13.92
CA LYS A 497 -22.88 -1.44 -13.63
C LYS A 497 -23.48 -0.17 -13.04
N PHE A 498 -22.70 0.60 -12.29
CA PHE A 498 -23.14 1.80 -11.58
C PHE A 498 -22.92 3.08 -12.39
N GLY A 499 -21.82 3.16 -13.14
CA GLY A 499 -21.31 4.40 -13.72
C GLY A 499 -22.22 5.08 -14.75
N SER A 500 -23.25 4.38 -15.24
CA SER A 500 -24.24 4.95 -16.17
C SER A 500 -25.59 5.31 -15.53
N PHE A 501 -25.85 4.91 -14.28
CA PHE A 501 -27.22 4.92 -13.74
C PHE A 501 -27.56 6.04 -12.76
N GLY A 502 -26.61 6.88 -12.32
CA GLY A 502 -26.91 7.95 -11.34
C GLY A 502 -27.75 7.42 -10.17
N ALA A 503 -27.37 6.25 -9.66
CA ALA A 503 -28.24 5.42 -8.85
C ALA A 503 -28.34 5.97 -7.42
N GLY A 504 -29.55 6.35 -7.01
CA GLY A 504 -29.84 6.66 -5.61
C GLY A 504 -29.63 5.45 -4.67
N PRO A 505 -29.60 5.65 -3.35
CA PRO A 505 -29.25 4.62 -2.36
C PRO A 505 -30.05 3.31 -2.47
N GLU A 506 -31.36 3.39 -2.72
CA GLU A 506 -32.25 2.22 -2.84
C GLU A 506 -31.95 1.41 -4.09
N LEU A 507 -31.75 2.09 -5.23
CA LEU A 507 -31.38 1.45 -6.49
C LEU A 507 -29.98 0.83 -6.39
N ALA A 508 -29.05 1.54 -5.75
CA ALA A 508 -27.71 1.02 -5.47
C ALA A 508 -27.77 -0.26 -4.63
N ASN A 509 -28.55 -0.28 -3.54
CA ASN A 509 -28.71 -1.47 -2.71
C ASN A 509 -29.38 -2.63 -3.47
N ALA A 510 -30.41 -2.36 -4.28
CA ALA A 510 -31.05 -3.37 -5.12
C ALA A 510 -30.07 -3.97 -6.14
N MET A 511 -29.31 -3.12 -6.83
CA MET A 511 -28.30 -3.53 -7.82
C MET A 511 -27.14 -4.31 -7.18
N LEU A 512 -26.66 -3.89 -6.00
CA LEU A 512 -25.62 -4.63 -5.25
C LEU A 512 -26.13 -6.00 -4.81
N THR A 513 -27.38 -6.09 -4.35
CA THR A 513 -28.01 -7.34 -3.91
C THR A 513 -28.16 -8.30 -5.09
N GLU A 514 -28.65 -7.81 -6.22
CA GLU A 514 -28.75 -8.59 -7.45
C GLU A 514 -27.38 -9.03 -7.95
N TYR A 515 -26.39 -8.13 -7.97
CA TYR A 515 -25.02 -8.46 -8.35
C TYR A 515 -24.44 -9.57 -7.46
N ARG A 516 -24.56 -9.44 -6.12
CA ARG A 516 -24.07 -10.43 -5.16
C ARG A 516 -24.69 -11.80 -5.41
N LEU A 517 -26.01 -11.87 -5.57
CA LEU A 517 -26.72 -13.11 -5.85
C LEU A 517 -26.26 -13.76 -7.16
N ARG A 518 -26.29 -13.01 -8.26
CA ARG A 518 -25.90 -13.51 -9.58
C ARG A 518 -24.43 -13.91 -9.64
N HIS A 519 -23.55 -13.11 -9.04
CA HIS A 519 -22.12 -13.39 -8.97
C HIS A 519 -21.85 -14.65 -8.15
N ASN A 520 -22.45 -14.79 -6.97
CA ASN A 520 -22.25 -15.95 -6.11
C ASN A 520 -22.77 -17.24 -6.76
N LEU A 521 -23.94 -17.20 -7.41
CA LEU A 521 -24.46 -18.34 -8.15
C LEU A 521 -23.55 -18.69 -9.35
N GLY A 522 -23.26 -17.73 -10.22
CA GLY A 522 -22.48 -17.98 -11.42
C GLY A 522 -21.02 -18.34 -11.16
N VAL A 523 -20.31 -17.48 -10.42
CA VAL A 523 -18.86 -17.62 -10.15
C VAL A 523 -18.61 -18.65 -9.05
N GLY A 524 -19.44 -18.69 -8.00
CA GLY A 524 -19.30 -19.65 -6.90
C GLY A 524 -19.47 -21.09 -7.35
N LEU A 525 -20.55 -21.43 -8.08
CA LEU A 525 -20.75 -22.78 -8.63
C LEU A 525 -19.64 -23.17 -9.60
N LYS A 526 -19.21 -22.23 -10.45
CA LYS A 526 -18.13 -22.47 -11.41
C LYS A 526 -16.79 -22.73 -10.72
N ASN A 527 -16.45 -21.97 -9.69
CA ASN A 527 -15.15 -22.08 -9.03
C ASN A 527 -15.09 -23.25 -8.05
N ARG A 528 -16.17 -23.56 -7.33
CA ARG A 528 -16.21 -24.64 -6.32
C ARG A 528 -16.54 -26.00 -6.93
N HIS A 529 -17.42 -26.05 -7.92
CA HIS A 529 -17.97 -27.30 -8.44
C HIS A 529 -17.71 -27.51 -9.94
N SER A 530 -17.03 -26.57 -10.62
CA SER A 530 -16.86 -26.59 -12.09
C SER A 530 -18.17 -26.63 -12.88
N VAL A 531 -19.30 -26.24 -12.26
CA VAL A 531 -20.63 -26.22 -12.88
C VAL A 531 -20.95 -24.80 -13.35
N ILE A 532 -21.42 -24.68 -14.59
CA ILE A 532 -21.96 -23.42 -15.11
C ILE A 532 -23.42 -23.34 -14.68
N TYR A 533 -23.79 -22.31 -13.93
CA TYR A 533 -25.18 -22.04 -13.59
C TYR A 533 -25.99 -21.75 -14.86
N LYS A 534 -27.07 -22.52 -15.07
CA LYS A 534 -27.96 -22.42 -16.24
C LYS A 534 -29.41 -22.08 -15.90
N SER A 535 -29.74 -21.91 -14.61
CA SER A 535 -31.10 -21.63 -14.16
C SER A 535 -31.38 -20.12 -14.08
N HIS A 536 -32.61 -19.76 -13.72
CA HIS A 536 -33.01 -18.37 -13.52
C HIS A 536 -32.53 -17.83 -12.17
N TYR A 537 -32.05 -16.59 -12.12
CA TYR A 537 -31.45 -16.01 -10.90
C TYR A 537 -32.46 -15.57 -9.83
N ASP A 538 -33.75 -15.54 -10.15
CA ASP A 538 -34.83 -15.32 -9.17
C ASP A 538 -35.18 -16.65 -8.48
N PRO A 539 -34.80 -16.81 -7.20
CA PRO A 539 -35.06 -18.06 -6.46
C PRO A 539 -36.56 -18.32 -6.28
N TRP A 540 -37.40 -17.28 -6.21
CA TRP A 540 -38.84 -17.43 -6.02
C TRP A 540 -39.51 -17.94 -7.29
N LEU A 541 -39.08 -17.42 -8.45
CA LEU A 541 -39.56 -17.94 -9.73
C LEU A 541 -39.18 -19.41 -9.93
N VAL A 542 -37.94 -19.78 -9.58
CA VAL A 542 -37.48 -21.18 -9.64
C VAL A 542 -38.32 -22.06 -8.72
N GLN A 543 -38.51 -21.65 -7.47
CA GLN A 543 -39.33 -22.38 -6.50
C GLN A 543 -40.79 -22.51 -6.97
N HIS A 544 -41.37 -21.45 -7.54
CA HIS A 544 -42.73 -21.47 -8.07
C HIS A 544 -42.87 -22.47 -9.23
N ILE A 545 -41.93 -22.46 -10.17
CA ILE A 545 -41.91 -23.43 -11.28
C ILE A 545 -41.78 -24.86 -10.75
N ASP A 546 -40.93 -25.09 -9.76
CA ASP A 546 -40.75 -26.42 -9.16
C ASP A 546 -42.03 -26.89 -8.44
N LEU A 547 -42.74 -26.00 -7.74
CA LEU A 547 -44.04 -26.28 -7.14
C LEU A 547 -45.11 -26.62 -8.20
N LEU A 548 -45.14 -25.88 -9.32
CA LEU A 548 -46.05 -26.16 -10.43
C LEU A 548 -45.76 -27.53 -11.06
N ARG A 549 -44.48 -27.89 -11.23
CA ARG A 549 -44.07 -29.22 -11.71
C ARG A 549 -44.50 -30.33 -10.76
N GLN A 550 -44.29 -30.16 -9.46
CA GLN A 550 -44.74 -31.13 -8.46
C GLN A 550 -46.26 -31.32 -8.46
N LYS A 551 -47.04 -30.24 -8.61
CA LYS A 551 -48.51 -30.33 -8.75
C LYS A 551 -48.93 -31.06 -10.02
N TRP A 552 -48.21 -30.84 -11.13
CA TRP A 552 -48.44 -31.55 -12.39
C TRP A 552 -48.11 -33.04 -12.26
N ASP A 553 -46.95 -33.37 -11.69
CA ASP A 553 -46.47 -34.75 -11.53
C ASP A 553 -47.28 -35.55 -10.49
N SER A 554 -47.90 -34.87 -9.52
CA SER A 554 -48.80 -35.48 -8.53
C SER A 554 -50.24 -35.65 -9.02
N GLY A 555 -50.55 -35.27 -10.26
CA GLY A 555 -51.86 -35.49 -10.88
C GLY A 555 -53.01 -34.68 -10.26
N LEU A 556 -52.71 -33.66 -9.44
CA LEU A 556 -53.72 -32.81 -8.81
C LEU A 556 -54.16 -31.70 -9.77
N THR A 557 -55.09 -32.02 -10.65
CA THR A 557 -55.86 -31.03 -11.41
C THR A 557 -56.84 -30.29 -10.49
N GLN A 558 -56.65 -28.96 -10.40
CA GLN A 558 -57.61 -27.91 -9.99
C GLN A 558 -58.10 -27.99 -8.52
N GLU A 559 -58.21 -26.93 -7.71
CA GLU A 559 -58.55 -25.53 -7.90
C GLU A 559 -57.87 -24.73 -6.77
N THR A 560 -57.24 -23.60 -7.08
CA THR A 560 -57.28 -22.40 -6.22
C THR A 560 -56.59 -21.27 -6.96
N SER A 561 -57.43 -20.39 -7.50
CA SER A 561 -57.06 -19.02 -7.83
C SER A 561 -56.40 -18.37 -6.61
N LEU A 562 -55.11 -18.09 -6.72
CA LEU A 562 -54.44 -17.12 -5.86
C LEU A 562 -54.19 -15.89 -6.75
N CYS A 563 -55.04 -14.89 -6.56
CA CYS A 563 -54.82 -13.54 -7.06
C CYS A 563 -53.43 -13.04 -6.66
N LEU A 564 -52.72 -12.50 -7.65
CA LEU A 564 -51.87 -11.33 -7.50
C LEU A 564 -52.30 -10.31 -8.55
#